data_AF-A0A520I0S4-F1
#
_entry.id   AF-A0A520I0S4-F1
#
_cell.length_a   1.000
_cell.length_b   1.000
_cell.length_c   1.000
_cell.angle_alpha   90.00
_cell.angle_beta   90.00
_cell.angle_gamma   90.00
#
_symmetry.space_group_name_H-M   'P 1'
#
loop_
_entity.id
_entity.type
_entity.pdbx_description
1 polymer ?
#
loop_
_entity_poly.entity_id
_entity_poly.type
_entity_poly.pdbx_seq_one_letter_code
_entity_poly.pdbx_strand_id
1 'polypeptide(L)'
;MTGMAPLLLVMVGASVVLGMIVFAFAGPSPGRAKSRRLVALRERHGDAITVADAHMRRISHARDTKMDLAFGRILPNPVQLAKRLAMTGKDWTVGQYGMATAGIALVVAALMLFKGMPILLALLFGLFVGIGLPHLVVGKTIKRRVTKFTAKFPDAIELLVRGLRSGLPISETIGVVGQELDGPVGEEFRSVSDK
;
A
#
# COMPACT_ATOMS: atom_id res chain seq x y z
N MET A 1 -29.43 35.41 5.29
CA MET A 1 -28.60 34.47 4.50
C MET A 1 -27.11 34.87 4.45
N THR A 2 -26.61 35.70 5.36
CA THR A 2 -25.24 36.26 5.35
C THR A 2 -24.27 35.61 6.35
N GLY A 3 -24.76 34.81 7.31
CA GLY A 3 -23.92 34.13 8.32
C GLY A 3 -23.23 32.85 7.86
N MET A 4 -23.58 32.31 6.68
CA MET A 4 -22.99 31.05 6.18
C MET A 4 -21.66 31.25 5.44
N ALA A 5 -21.42 32.43 4.86
CA ALA A 5 -20.20 32.73 4.11
C ALA A 5 -18.90 32.55 4.93
N PRO A 6 -18.78 33.05 6.17
CA PRO A 6 -17.58 32.82 6.97
C PRO A 6 -17.42 31.36 7.39
N LEU A 7 -18.52 30.64 7.65
CA LEU A 7 -18.49 29.21 7.98
C LEU A 7 -18.00 28.37 6.78
N LEU A 8 -18.39 28.75 5.57
CA LEU A 8 -17.98 28.09 4.32
C LEU A 8 -16.47 28.28 4.04
N LEU A 9 -15.92 29.47 4.32
CA LEU A 9 -14.49 29.74 4.15
C LEU A 9 -13.63 28.85 5.08
N VAL A 10 -14.06 28.69 6.33
CA VAL A 10 -13.38 27.85 7.32
C VAL A 10 -13.46 26.37 6.94
N MET A 11 -14.57 25.89 6.39
CA MET A 11 -14.74 24.51 5.94
C MET A 11 -13.89 24.18 4.71
N VAL A 12 -13.72 25.12 3.77
CA VAL A 12 -12.81 24.99 2.61
C VAL A 12 -11.35 24.97 3.08
N GLY A 13 -10.98 25.87 3.99
CA GLY A 13 -9.65 25.85 4.61
C GLY A 13 -9.38 24.52 5.32
N ALA A 14 -10.33 24.03 6.11
CA ALA A 14 -10.18 22.79 6.87
C ALA A 14 -10.01 21.56 5.96
N SER A 15 -10.76 21.47 4.86
CA SER A 15 -10.71 20.34 3.94
C SER A 15 -9.44 20.34 3.07
N VAL A 16 -8.95 21.51 2.66
CA VAL A 16 -7.64 21.66 1.99
C VAL A 16 -6.50 21.29 2.94
N VAL A 17 -6.55 21.75 4.20
CA VAL A 17 -5.57 21.40 5.23
C VAL A 17 -5.60 19.90 5.54
N LEU A 18 -6.77 19.28 5.61
CA LEU A 18 -6.91 17.83 5.78
C LEU A 18 -6.29 17.05 4.60
N GLY A 19 -6.54 17.51 3.36
CA GLY A 19 -5.91 16.95 2.16
C GLY A 19 -4.38 17.08 2.18
N MET A 20 -3.87 18.23 2.63
CA MET A 20 -2.43 18.49 2.79
C MET A 20 -1.80 17.63 3.88
N ILE A 21 -2.50 17.41 5.01
CA ILE A 21 -2.06 16.52 6.08
C ILE A 21 -2.00 15.09 5.57
N VAL A 22 -3.05 14.60 4.89
CA VAL A 22 -3.05 13.25 4.31
C VAL A 22 -1.90 13.11 3.30
N PHE A 23 -1.65 14.12 2.46
CA PHE A 23 -0.53 14.11 1.51
C PHE A 23 0.84 14.11 2.21
N ALA A 24 1.01 14.91 3.26
CA ALA A 24 2.24 14.98 4.04
C ALA A 24 2.55 13.67 4.78
N PHE A 25 1.54 12.99 5.31
CA PHE A 25 1.68 11.68 5.97
C PHE A 25 1.68 10.49 5.00
N ALA A 26 1.29 10.68 3.73
CA ALA A 26 1.41 9.70 2.66
C ALA A 26 2.81 9.68 2.01
N GLY A 27 3.67 10.64 2.32
CA GLY A 27 5.07 10.65 1.92
C GLY A 27 5.87 9.50 2.58
N PRO A 28 6.89 8.95 1.91
CA PRO A 28 7.75 7.92 2.50
C PRO A 28 8.48 8.48 3.72
N SER A 29 8.06 8.08 4.93
CA SER A 29 8.69 8.59 6.15
C SER A 29 10.16 8.11 6.26
N PRO A 30 11.11 8.99 6.59
CA PRO A 30 12.55 8.69 6.66
C PRO A 30 12.96 7.73 7.80
N GLY A 31 12.00 7.22 8.60
CA GLY A 31 12.25 6.25 9.68
C GLY A 31 12.70 4.86 9.22
N ARG A 32 12.61 4.57 7.91
CA ARG A 32 12.90 3.26 7.30
C ARG A 32 14.35 2.78 7.48
N ALA A 33 15.31 3.68 7.63
CA ALA A 33 16.71 3.31 7.83
C ALA A 33 17.02 2.84 9.26
N LYS A 34 16.31 3.37 10.27
CA LYS A 34 16.59 3.11 11.70
C LYS A 34 15.98 1.80 12.19
N SER A 35 14.79 1.45 11.69
CA SER A 35 14.09 0.21 12.07
C SER A 35 14.74 -1.04 11.47
N ARG A 36 15.35 -0.95 10.27
CA ARG A 36 16.10 -2.06 9.66
C ARG A 36 17.28 -2.52 10.53
N ARG A 37 17.96 -1.59 11.21
CA ARG A 37 19.10 -1.93 12.10
C ARG A 37 18.67 -2.58 13.41
N LEU A 38 17.50 -2.23 13.95
CA LEU A 38 16.96 -2.80 15.19
C LEU A 38 16.42 -4.23 14.99
N VAL A 39 15.87 -4.53 13.80
CA VAL A 39 15.37 -5.89 13.48
C VAL A 39 16.51 -6.87 13.28
N ALA A 40 17.61 -6.47 12.63
CA ALA A 40 18.78 -7.32 12.44
C ALA A 40 19.49 -7.73 13.75
N LEU A 41 19.36 -6.93 14.82
CA LEU A 41 19.90 -7.25 16.14
C LEU A 41 19.01 -8.23 16.93
N ARG A 42 17.69 -8.24 16.69
CA ARG A 42 16.72 -9.06 17.42
C ARG A 42 16.67 -10.52 16.95
N GLU A 43 17.15 -10.81 15.74
CA GLU A 43 17.18 -12.17 15.18
C GLU A 43 18.24 -13.08 15.82
N ARG A 44 19.23 -12.52 16.53
CA ARG A 44 20.29 -13.33 17.13
C ARG A 44 19.92 -14.02 18.44
N HIS A 45 18.76 -13.74 19.06
CA HIS A 45 18.42 -14.19 20.44
C HIS A 45 16.94 -14.64 20.63
N GLY A 46 16.26 -15.17 19.59
CA GLY A 46 14.83 -15.56 19.68
C GLY A 46 14.58 -17.07 19.62
N ASP A 47 14.00 -17.62 20.68
CA ASP A 47 13.73 -19.05 20.92
C ASP A 47 12.74 -19.68 19.92
N ALA A 48 13.01 -20.93 19.50
CA ALA A 48 12.43 -21.58 18.31
C ALA A 48 10.89 -21.75 18.32
N ILE A 49 10.26 -21.75 19.51
CA ILE A 49 8.81 -21.90 19.67
C ILE A 49 8.07 -20.58 19.38
N THR A 50 8.74 -19.43 19.51
CA THR A 50 8.16 -18.12 19.14
C THR A 50 8.24 -17.82 17.65
N VAL A 51 9.02 -18.59 16.88
CA VAL A 51 9.34 -18.30 15.47
C VAL A 51 8.16 -18.57 14.54
N ALA A 52 7.28 -19.51 14.86
CA ALA A 52 6.07 -19.81 14.07
C ALA A 52 4.98 -18.74 14.24
N ASP A 53 4.69 -18.34 15.48
CA ASP A 53 3.77 -17.23 15.77
C ASP A 53 4.35 -15.88 15.36
N ALA A 54 5.67 -15.71 15.47
CA ALA A 54 6.35 -14.53 14.95
C ALA A 54 6.41 -14.53 13.43
N HIS A 55 6.43 -15.66 12.72
CA HIS A 55 6.35 -15.68 11.24
C HIS A 55 4.97 -15.26 10.75
N MET A 56 3.91 -15.75 11.39
CA MET A 56 2.52 -15.36 11.10
C MET A 56 2.28 -13.87 11.40
N ARG A 57 2.92 -13.37 12.48
CA ARG A 57 2.96 -11.94 12.79
C ARG A 57 3.91 -11.14 11.89
N ARG A 58 5.03 -11.68 11.39
CA ARG A 58 6.04 -10.94 10.60
C ARG A 58 5.57 -10.62 9.19
N ILE A 59 4.75 -11.47 8.56
CA ILE A 59 4.15 -11.16 7.25
C ILE A 59 3.15 -9.99 7.39
N SER A 60 2.58 -9.79 8.58
CA SER A 60 1.51 -8.82 8.84
C SER A 60 1.96 -7.56 9.60
N HIS A 61 3.01 -7.62 10.43
CA HIS A 61 3.37 -6.58 11.42
C HIS A 61 4.78 -6.00 11.27
N ALA A 62 5.60 -6.42 10.28
CA ALA A 62 6.90 -5.79 10.05
C ALA A 62 6.81 -4.35 9.49
N ARG A 63 5.59 -3.84 9.26
CA ARG A 63 5.30 -2.58 8.57
C ARG A 63 4.27 -1.70 9.30
N ASP A 64 3.95 -1.98 10.56
CA ASP A 64 2.89 -1.26 11.27
C ASP A 64 3.33 0.16 11.67
N THR A 65 2.67 1.15 11.07
CA THR A 65 2.59 2.51 11.61
C THR A 65 1.60 2.51 12.79
N LYS A 66 1.69 3.44 13.76
CA LYS A 66 0.68 3.60 14.85
C LYS A 66 -0.77 3.64 14.32
N MET A 67 -0.95 4.07 13.08
CA MET A 67 -2.24 4.14 12.38
C MET A 67 -2.70 2.81 11.78
N ASP A 68 -1.80 1.88 11.44
CA ASP A 68 -2.17 0.52 11.02
C ASP A 68 -2.85 -0.24 12.16
N LEU A 69 -2.42 -0.02 13.41
CA LEU A 69 -3.04 -0.59 14.61
C LEU A 69 -4.44 -0.02 14.89
N ALA A 70 -4.64 1.28 14.63
CA ALA A 70 -5.93 1.95 14.82
C ALA A 70 -6.95 1.54 13.75
N PHE A 71 -6.54 1.54 12.47
CA PHE A 71 -7.42 1.18 11.36
C PHE A 71 -7.59 -0.34 11.19
N GLY A 72 -6.63 -1.16 11.63
CA GLY A 72 -6.72 -2.63 11.58
C GLY A 72 -7.85 -3.21 12.44
N ARG A 73 -8.35 -2.47 13.45
CA ARG A 73 -9.53 -2.85 14.24
C ARG A 73 -10.86 -2.44 13.61
N ILE A 74 -10.84 -1.45 12.73
CA ILE A 74 -12.05 -0.84 12.13
C ILE A 74 -12.30 -1.43 10.73
N LEU A 75 -11.24 -1.80 10.01
CA LEU A 75 -11.35 -2.35 8.67
C LEU A 75 -11.64 -3.86 8.72
N PRO A 76 -12.66 -4.36 8.01
CA PRO A 76 -12.90 -5.79 7.88
C PRO A 76 -11.75 -6.45 7.10
N ASN A 77 -11.23 -7.56 7.63
CA ASN A 77 -10.17 -8.39 7.02
C ASN A 77 -8.89 -7.61 6.61
N PRO A 78 -8.17 -6.98 7.56
CA PRO A 78 -6.97 -6.19 7.27
C PRO A 78 -5.89 -7.00 6.55
N VAL A 79 -5.83 -8.31 6.78
CA VAL A 79 -4.88 -9.23 6.12
C VAL A 79 -5.15 -9.34 4.61
N GLN A 80 -6.41 -9.43 4.19
CA GLN A 80 -6.75 -9.52 2.77
C GLN A 80 -6.47 -8.19 2.06
N LEU A 81 -6.75 -7.07 2.73
CA LEU A 81 -6.42 -5.75 2.23
C LEU A 81 -4.91 -5.54 2.11
N ALA A 82 -4.13 -5.96 3.11
CA ALA A 82 -2.67 -5.92 3.06
C ALA A 82 -2.10 -6.73 1.88
N LYS A 83 -2.61 -7.96 1.66
CA LYS A 83 -2.25 -8.77 0.49
C LYS A 83 -2.60 -8.04 -0.82
N ARG A 84 -3.79 -7.45 -0.89
CA ARG A 84 -4.23 -6.68 -2.07
C ARG A 84 -3.35 -5.46 -2.33
N LEU A 85 -2.96 -4.73 -1.29
CA LEU A 85 -2.06 -3.60 -1.43
C LEU A 85 -0.66 -4.05 -1.83
N ALA A 86 -0.14 -5.17 -1.30
CA ALA A 86 1.13 -5.74 -1.72
C ALA A 86 1.17 -6.10 -3.21
N MET A 87 0.05 -6.61 -3.77
CA MET A 87 -0.05 -6.88 -5.22
C MET A 87 0.13 -5.64 -6.10
N THR A 88 0.00 -4.42 -5.55
CA THR A 88 0.28 -3.19 -6.30
C THR A 88 1.77 -2.96 -6.57
N GLY A 89 2.67 -3.68 -5.88
CA GLY A 89 4.11 -3.45 -5.91
C GLY A 89 4.55 -2.16 -5.19
N LYS A 90 3.63 -1.49 -4.48
CA LYS A 90 3.90 -0.26 -3.73
C LYS A 90 3.96 -0.52 -2.24
N ASP A 91 4.72 0.30 -1.51
CA ASP A 91 4.85 0.26 -0.05
C ASP A 91 3.64 0.88 0.69
N TRP A 92 2.43 0.63 0.20
CA TRP A 92 1.21 1.16 0.82
C TRP A 92 0.81 0.32 2.03
N THR A 93 0.58 0.98 3.17
CA THR A 93 0.04 0.32 4.37
C THR A 93 -1.48 0.37 4.41
N VAL A 94 -2.09 -0.49 5.24
CA VAL A 94 -3.55 -0.56 5.42
C VAL A 94 -4.09 0.75 6.00
N GLY A 95 -3.36 1.36 6.93
CA GLY A 95 -3.66 2.65 7.53
C GLY A 95 -3.54 3.81 6.55
N GLN A 96 -2.55 3.80 5.66
CA GLN A 96 -2.45 4.79 4.57
C GLN A 96 -3.67 4.70 3.63
N TYR A 97 -4.07 3.48 3.27
CA TYR A 97 -5.28 3.26 2.48
C TYR A 97 -6.54 3.73 3.21
N GLY A 98 -6.68 3.39 4.49
CA GLY A 98 -7.82 3.80 5.33
C GLY A 98 -7.95 5.31 5.47
N MET A 99 -6.84 6.00 5.71
CA MET A 99 -6.80 7.46 5.74
C MET A 99 -7.16 8.11 4.41
N ALA A 100 -6.60 7.61 3.30
CA ALA A 100 -6.91 8.14 1.98
C ALA A 100 -8.41 7.99 1.68
N THR A 101 -8.97 6.83 2.01
CA THR A 101 -10.41 6.53 1.89
C THR A 101 -11.25 7.49 2.74
N ALA A 102 -10.91 7.67 4.02
CA ALA A 102 -11.63 8.56 4.93
C ALA A 102 -11.51 10.03 4.51
N GLY A 103 -10.31 10.48 4.10
CA GLY A 103 -10.07 11.82 3.62
C GLY A 103 -10.86 12.13 2.35
N ILE A 104 -10.87 11.23 1.37
CA ILE A 104 -11.69 11.39 0.15
C ILE A 104 -13.18 11.44 0.52
N ALA A 105 -13.65 10.57 1.41
CA ALA A 105 -15.05 10.57 1.84
C ALA A 105 -15.47 11.91 2.46
N LEU A 106 -14.65 12.44 3.37
CA LEU A 106 -14.89 13.71 4.04
C LEU A 106 -14.86 14.89 3.06
N VAL A 107 -13.87 14.94 2.17
CA VAL A 107 -13.75 16.01 1.18
C VAL A 107 -14.95 16.01 0.23
N VAL A 108 -15.35 14.84 -0.29
CA VAL A 108 -16.50 14.72 -1.18
C VAL A 108 -17.80 15.09 -0.47
N ALA A 109 -18.00 14.62 0.77
CA ALA A 109 -19.17 14.99 1.57
C ALA A 109 -19.23 16.51 1.83
N ALA A 110 -18.11 17.13 2.17
CA ALA A 110 -18.03 18.58 2.39
C ALA A 110 -18.35 19.38 1.11
N LEU A 111 -17.85 18.95 -0.05
CA LEU A 111 -18.16 19.57 -1.34
C LEU A 111 -19.64 19.43 -1.72
N MET A 112 -20.25 18.30 -1.40
CA MET A 112 -21.68 18.08 -1.64
C MET A 112 -22.56 18.92 -0.72
N LEU A 113 -22.18 19.06 0.55
CA LEU A 113 -22.82 19.98 1.49
C LEU A 113 -22.72 21.43 1.01
N PHE A 114 -21.56 21.84 0.48
CA PHE A 114 -21.37 23.17 -0.10
C PHE A 114 -22.34 23.46 -1.26
N LYS A 115 -22.68 22.44 -2.06
CA LYS A 115 -23.67 22.54 -3.14
C LYS A 115 -25.12 22.60 -2.65
N GLY A 116 -25.36 22.62 -1.34
CA GLY A 116 -26.70 22.66 -0.75
C GLY A 116 -27.40 21.30 -0.72
N MET A 117 -26.67 20.20 -0.92
CA MET A 117 -27.25 18.86 -0.87
C MET A 117 -27.60 18.49 0.59
N PRO A 118 -28.72 17.77 0.85
CA PRO A 118 -29.07 17.35 2.20
C PRO A 118 -27.95 16.53 2.85
N ILE A 119 -27.75 16.74 4.16
CA ILE A 119 -26.61 16.15 4.89
C ILE A 119 -26.53 14.63 4.76
N LEU A 120 -27.67 13.95 4.78
CA LEU A 120 -27.74 12.51 4.62
C LEU A 120 -27.26 12.06 3.23
N LEU A 121 -27.69 12.74 2.16
CA LEU A 121 -27.25 12.43 0.79
C LEU A 121 -25.77 12.77 0.59
N ALA A 122 -25.30 13.90 1.13
CA ALA A 122 -23.91 14.30 1.03
C ALA A 122 -22.96 13.30 1.71
N LEU A 123 -23.32 12.81 2.90
CA LEU A 123 -22.57 11.78 3.62
C LEU A 123 -22.60 10.44 2.87
N LEU A 124 -23.76 10.00 2.39
CA LEU A 124 -23.89 8.73 1.66
C LEU A 124 -23.07 8.75 0.37
N PHE A 125 -23.13 9.87 -0.38
CA PHE A 125 -22.35 10.05 -1.59
C PHE A 125 -20.85 10.15 -1.31
N GLY A 126 -20.46 10.88 -0.25
CA GLY A 126 -19.09 10.96 0.23
C GLY A 126 -18.54 9.57 0.56
N LEU A 127 -19.28 8.76 1.30
CA LEU A 127 -18.87 7.39 1.63
C LEU A 127 -18.77 6.50 0.37
N PHE A 128 -19.73 6.60 -0.54
CA PHE A 128 -19.73 5.86 -1.79
C PHE A 128 -18.49 6.16 -2.63
N VAL A 129 -18.17 7.43 -2.85
CA VAL A 129 -16.98 7.85 -3.60
C VAL A 129 -15.71 7.55 -2.82
N GLY A 130 -15.71 7.79 -1.51
CA GLY A 130 -14.58 7.57 -0.62
C GLY A 130 -14.11 6.12 -0.58
N ILE A 131 -15.03 5.15 -0.60
CA ILE A 131 -14.71 3.71 -0.68
C ILE A 131 -14.46 3.29 -2.13
N GLY A 132 -15.30 3.74 -3.06
CA GLY A 132 -15.26 3.31 -4.46
C GLY A 132 -13.98 3.74 -5.17
N LEU A 133 -13.56 4.99 -5.01
CA LEU A 133 -12.45 5.55 -5.77
C LEU A 133 -11.10 4.88 -5.43
N PRO A 134 -10.68 4.75 -4.16
CA PRO A 134 -9.45 4.02 -3.81
C PRO A 134 -9.49 2.55 -4.25
N HIS A 135 -10.65 1.88 -4.11
CA HIS A 135 -10.80 0.49 -4.50
C HIS A 135 -10.57 0.27 -6.00
N LEU A 136 -11.12 1.15 -6.84
CA LEU A 136 -10.95 1.14 -8.29
C LEU A 136 -9.51 1.46 -8.70
N VAL A 137 -8.89 2.46 -8.06
CA VAL A 137 -7.49 2.83 -8.34
C VAL A 137 -6.56 1.68 -8.03
N VAL A 138 -6.70 1.04 -6.86
CA VAL A 138 -5.92 -0.15 -6.47
C VAL A 138 -6.16 -1.31 -7.43
N GLY A 139 -7.42 -1.58 -7.81
CA GLY A 139 -7.72 -2.64 -8.78
C GLY A 139 -7.05 -2.38 -10.14
N LYS A 140 -7.06 -1.14 -10.61
CA LYS A 140 -6.45 -0.74 -11.88
C LYS A 140 -4.92 -0.84 -11.83
N THR A 141 -4.28 -0.48 -10.72
CA THR A 141 -2.81 -0.61 -10.58
C THR A 141 -2.38 -2.06 -10.55
N ILE A 142 -3.09 -2.92 -9.81
CA ILE A 142 -2.84 -4.37 -9.78
C ILE A 142 -2.98 -4.95 -11.19
N LYS A 143 -4.10 -4.69 -11.87
CA LYS A 143 -4.34 -5.19 -13.23
C LYS A 143 -3.23 -4.77 -14.19
N ARG A 144 -2.81 -3.50 -14.16
CA ARG A 144 -1.70 -2.98 -14.97
C ARG A 144 -0.37 -3.69 -14.67
N ARG A 145 -0.07 -3.94 -13.39
CA ARG A 145 1.16 -4.64 -12.99
C ARG A 145 1.14 -6.09 -13.45
N VAL A 146 0.03 -6.80 -13.27
CA VAL A 146 -0.16 -8.17 -13.76
C VAL A 146 -0.01 -8.25 -15.27
N THR A 147 -0.66 -7.37 -16.03
CA THR A 147 -0.51 -7.35 -17.50
C THR A 147 0.95 -7.14 -17.91
N LYS A 148 1.67 -6.21 -17.27
CA LYS A 148 3.11 -5.99 -17.53
C LYS A 148 3.96 -7.20 -17.15
N PHE A 149 3.62 -7.87 -16.05
CA PHE A 149 4.31 -9.09 -15.61
C PHE A 149 4.12 -10.20 -16.65
N THR A 150 2.88 -10.53 -16.99
CA THR A 150 2.56 -11.61 -17.95
C THR A 150 3.16 -11.36 -19.33
N ALA A 151 3.24 -10.10 -19.76
CA ALA A 151 3.85 -9.75 -21.04
C ALA A 151 5.36 -10.04 -21.11
N LYS A 152 6.09 -9.85 -20.01
CA LYS A 152 7.56 -10.06 -19.94
C LYS A 152 7.97 -11.37 -19.27
N PHE A 153 7.01 -12.15 -18.78
CA PHE A 153 7.30 -13.41 -18.10
C PHE A 153 7.99 -14.46 -18.99
N PRO A 154 7.64 -14.61 -20.29
CA PRO A 154 8.35 -15.51 -21.18
C PRO A 154 9.85 -15.20 -21.30
N ASP A 155 10.21 -13.92 -21.38
CA ASP A 155 11.61 -13.46 -21.45
C ASP A 155 12.42 -13.91 -20.23
N ALA A 156 11.81 -13.89 -19.03
CA ALA A 156 12.43 -14.42 -17.82
C ALA A 156 12.71 -15.91 -17.90
N ILE A 157 11.76 -16.68 -18.43
CA ILE A 157 11.93 -18.13 -18.59
C ILE A 157 13.04 -18.43 -19.60
N GLU A 158 13.12 -17.69 -20.70
CA GLU A 158 14.20 -17.87 -21.68
C GLU A 158 15.57 -17.59 -21.07
N LEU A 159 15.69 -16.49 -20.31
CA LEU A 159 16.93 -16.13 -19.63
C LEU A 159 17.31 -17.15 -18.54
N LEU A 160 16.33 -17.64 -17.77
CA LEU A 160 16.55 -18.72 -16.79
C LEU A 160 17.07 -19.99 -17.46
N VAL A 161 16.40 -20.45 -18.52
CA VAL A 161 16.77 -21.69 -19.22
C VAL A 161 18.17 -21.56 -19.82
N ARG A 162 18.53 -20.38 -20.35
CA ARG A 162 19.86 -20.11 -20.88
C ARG A 162 20.94 -20.18 -19.80
N GLY A 163 20.72 -19.55 -18.64
CA GLY A 163 21.67 -19.61 -17.52
C GLY A 163 21.85 -21.02 -16.97
N LEU A 164 20.76 -21.78 -16.84
CA LEU A 164 20.84 -23.19 -16.42
C LEU A 164 21.60 -24.07 -17.43
N ARG A 165 21.42 -23.85 -18.74
CA ARG A 165 22.18 -24.60 -19.77
C ARG A 165 23.67 -24.26 -19.77
N SER A 166 24.05 -23.04 -19.38
CA SER A 166 25.47 -22.69 -19.17
C SER A 166 26.06 -23.29 -17.89
N GLY A 167 25.27 -24.03 -17.10
CA GLY A 167 25.73 -24.68 -15.88
C GLY A 167 25.72 -23.76 -14.66
N LEU A 168 25.08 -22.58 -14.73
CA LEU A 168 24.94 -21.73 -13.55
C LEU A 168 24.01 -22.39 -12.52
N PRO A 169 24.33 -22.28 -11.22
CA PRO A 169 23.40 -22.63 -10.15
C PRO A 169 22.06 -21.89 -10.31
N ILE A 170 20.97 -22.55 -9.91
CA ILE A 170 19.61 -21.98 -10.03
C ILE A 170 19.47 -20.65 -9.27
N SER A 171 20.05 -20.54 -8.08
CA SER A 171 20.01 -19.32 -7.27
C SER A 171 20.70 -18.15 -7.95
N GLU A 172 21.84 -18.39 -8.60
CA GLU A 172 22.58 -17.37 -9.35
C GLU A 172 21.79 -16.96 -10.61
N THR A 173 21.20 -17.94 -11.30
CA THR A 173 20.39 -17.69 -12.49
C THR A 173 19.15 -16.84 -12.17
N ILE A 174 18.48 -17.08 -11.03
CA ILE A 174 17.36 -16.25 -10.56
C ILE A 174 17.83 -14.81 -10.30
N GLY A 175 19.00 -14.64 -9.69
CA GLY A 175 19.61 -13.32 -9.45
C GLY A 175 19.89 -12.56 -10.75
N VAL A 176 20.49 -13.23 -11.73
CA VAL A 176 20.75 -12.66 -13.07
C VAL A 176 19.46 -12.20 -13.74
N VAL A 177 18.41 -13.02 -13.69
CA VAL A 177 17.09 -12.66 -14.27
C VAL A 177 16.48 -11.45 -13.57
N GLY A 178 16.63 -11.35 -12.26
CA GLY A 178 16.18 -10.19 -11.48
C GLY A 178 16.90 -8.89 -11.84
N GLN A 179 18.17 -8.96 -12.26
CA GLN A 179 18.99 -7.80 -12.64
C GLN A 179 18.81 -7.39 -14.11
N GLU A 180 18.68 -8.36 -15.02
CA GLU A 180 18.55 -8.13 -16.46
C GLU A 180 17.15 -7.68 -16.88
N LEU A 181 16.10 -8.07 -16.14
CA LEU A 181 14.73 -7.69 -16.45
C LEU A 181 14.27 -6.51 -15.61
N ASP A 182 13.69 -5.52 -16.29
CA ASP A 182 13.05 -4.38 -15.66
C ASP A 182 11.57 -4.62 -15.33
N GLY A 183 11.07 -3.82 -14.38
CA GLY A 183 9.66 -3.76 -14.02
C GLY A 183 9.21 -4.95 -13.17
N PRO A 184 7.91 -5.33 -13.24
CA PRO A 184 7.32 -6.25 -12.27
C PRO A 184 8.00 -7.62 -12.22
N VAL A 185 8.50 -8.12 -13.36
CA VAL A 185 9.17 -9.43 -13.40
C VAL A 185 10.49 -9.36 -12.63
N GLY A 186 11.37 -8.41 -12.95
CA GLY A 186 12.64 -8.26 -12.25
C GLY A 186 12.50 -7.97 -10.76
N GLU A 187 11.49 -7.18 -10.37
CA GLU A 187 11.15 -6.93 -8.95
C GLU A 187 10.85 -8.23 -8.20
N GLU A 188 10.00 -9.10 -8.75
CA GLU A 188 9.64 -10.37 -8.10
C GLU A 188 10.85 -11.32 -8.05
N PHE A 189 11.64 -11.42 -9.14
CA PHE A 189 12.83 -12.26 -9.19
C PHE A 189 13.93 -11.80 -8.22
N ARG A 190 14.18 -10.49 -8.09
CA ARG A 190 15.05 -9.92 -7.06
C ARG A 190 14.57 -10.26 -5.65
N SER A 191 13.27 -10.12 -5.41
CA SER A 191 12.69 -10.41 -4.09
C SER A 191 12.82 -11.87 -3.66
N VAL A 192 12.97 -12.79 -4.63
CA VAL A 192 13.22 -14.22 -4.39
C VAL A 192 14.72 -14.49 -4.23
N SER A 193 15.58 -13.84 -5.03
CA SER A 193 17.04 -13.99 -4.92
C SER A 193 17.62 -13.45 -3.62
N ASP A 194 17.00 -12.42 -3.03
CA ASP A 194 17.45 -11.79 -1.78
C ASP A 194 17.04 -12.57 -0.51
N LYS A 195 16.29 -13.67 -0.66
CA LYS A 195 15.83 -14.55 0.44
C LYS A 195 16.68 -15.80 0.56
#